data_AF-A0AAW0K874-F1
#
_entry.id   AF-A0AAW0K874-F1
#
_cell.length_a   1.000
_cell.length_b   1.000
_cell.length_c   1.000
_cell.angle_alpha   90.00
_cell.angle_beta   90.00
_cell.angle_gamma   90.00
#
_symmetry.space_group_name_H-M   'P 1'
#
loop_
_entity.id
_entity.type
_entity.pdbx_description
1 polymer ?
#
loop_
_entity_poly.entity_id
_entity_poly.type
_entity_poly.pdbx_seq_one_letter_code
_entity_poly.pdbx_strand_id
1 'polypeptide(L)'
;MQALGSNIEMTVIDSPYIYARASTALKTFSIYCWTPENPTKLELQDYQIDLKDCGPIVLDALIKIKNEVDPTLTFRRSRHEGICGSCAMNIDGCNGLVCLTKIESESSASMITPLPHMFVIKDLVVDMTNFYNQYKSIEPWLKRKNPPRRKGKRFCRVRKIGRSWMGCTSVYC
;
A
#
# COMPACT_ATOMS: atom_id res chain seq x y z
N MET A 1 -66.49 -32.72 21.53
CA MET A 1 -65.08 -32.28 21.42
C MET A 1 -64.88 -31.71 20.01
N GLN A 2 -64.16 -30.60 19.93
CA GLN A 2 -64.30 -29.52 18.96
C GLN A 2 -63.88 -29.84 17.52
N ALA A 3 -64.53 -29.15 16.58
CA ALA A 3 -64.02 -28.82 15.26
C ALA A 3 -63.32 -27.46 15.26
N LEU A 4 -62.61 -27.17 14.16
CA LEU A 4 -61.99 -25.90 13.71
C LEU A 4 -60.50 -25.70 14.04
N GLY A 5 -59.72 -25.40 13.00
CA GLY A 5 -58.32 -25.04 13.09
C GLY A 5 -57.63 -24.91 11.72
N SER A 6 -58.05 -23.94 10.93
CA SER A 6 -57.36 -23.42 9.74
C SER A 6 -56.22 -22.44 10.12
N ASN A 7 -55.25 -22.28 9.20
CA ASN A 7 -54.30 -21.15 9.04
C ASN A 7 -53.08 -21.14 9.99
N ILE A 8 -51.85 -21.36 9.49
CA ILE A 8 -50.90 -20.38 8.89
C ILE A 8 -50.39 -19.34 9.90
N GLU A 9 -49.11 -19.47 10.29
CA GLU A 9 -48.04 -18.45 10.37
C GLU A 9 -46.78 -19.13 10.96
N MET A 10 -45.75 -19.50 10.17
CA MET A 10 -44.62 -18.69 9.65
C MET A 10 -43.73 -18.13 10.76
N THR A 11 -42.58 -18.73 11.09
CA THR A 11 -41.20 -18.41 10.62
C THR A 11 -40.29 -19.14 11.62
N VAL A 12 -39.17 -19.82 11.30
CA VAL A 12 -37.97 -19.39 10.61
C VAL A 12 -37.33 -20.65 10.01
N ILE A 13 -37.26 -20.69 8.69
CA ILE A 13 -36.19 -21.26 7.86
C ILE A 13 -34.93 -21.74 8.63
N ASP A 14 -34.95 -22.99 9.11
CA ASP A 14 -33.74 -23.80 9.24
C ASP A 14 -33.33 -24.24 7.82
N SER A 15 -32.78 -23.28 7.06
CA SER A 15 -32.28 -23.53 5.72
C SER A 15 -30.93 -24.24 5.82
N PRO A 16 -30.76 -25.44 5.24
CA PRO A 16 -29.51 -26.19 5.24
C PRO A 16 -28.54 -25.65 4.17
N TYR A 17 -28.44 -24.33 4.03
CA TYR A 17 -27.70 -23.68 2.95
C TYR A 17 -26.34 -23.15 3.42
N ILE A 18 -25.32 -23.92 3.05
CA ILE A 18 -23.94 -23.50 2.74
C ILE A 18 -23.07 -23.05 3.95
N TYR A 19 -22.49 -24.03 4.64
CA TYR A 19 -21.10 -23.92 5.12
C TYR A 19 -20.21 -25.06 4.61
N ALA A 20 -20.67 -25.79 3.59
CA ALA A 20 -19.85 -26.74 2.86
C ALA A 20 -19.29 -26.08 1.59
N ARG A 21 -18.21 -25.29 1.75
CA ARG A 21 -17.14 -25.10 0.75
C ARG A 21 -16.16 -24.00 1.18
N ALA A 22 -15.11 -24.39 1.88
CA ALA A 22 -13.89 -23.62 1.83
C ALA A 22 -12.68 -24.56 1.81
N SER A 23 -12.25 -24.99 0.63
CA SER A 23 -10.83 -25.20 0.40
C SER A 23 -10.15 -23.86 0.69
N THR A 24 -9.60 -23.69 1.89
CA THR A 24 -8.91 -22.46 2.28
C THR A 24 -7.63 -22.39 1.45
N ALA A 25 -7.55 -21.38 0.58
CA ALA A 25 -6.33 -21.10 -0.14
C ALA A 25 -5.46 -20.28 0.81
N LEU A 26 -4.89 -20.96 1.81
CA LEU A 26 -4.02 -20.32 2.79
C LEU A 26 -2.70 -19.98 2.13
N LYS A 27 -2.28 -18.74 2.30
CA LYS A 27 -0.97 -18.25 1.87
C LYS A 27 -0.17 -17.84 3.09
N THR A 28 1.09 -18.24 3.13
CA THR A 28 2.03 -17.84 4.18
C THR A 28 2.83 -16.62 3.71
N PHE A 29 2.89 -15.60 4.56
CA PHE A 29 3.72 -14.41 4.39
C PHE A 29 4.80 -14.39 5.48
N SER A 30 6.06 -14.45 5.08
CA SER A 30 7.20 -14.32 5.98
C SER A 30 7.64 -12.86 6.00
N ILE A 31 7.34 -12.14 7.08
CA ILE A 31 7.57 -10.70 7.20
C ILE A 31 8.75 -10.43 8.11
N TYR A 32 9.61 -9.50 7.68
CA TYR A 32 10.70 -8.98 8.49
C TYR A 32 10.18 -8.04 9.59
N CYS A 33 10.39 -8.44 10.85
CA CYS A 33 10.01 -7.69 12.04
C CYS A 33 11.27 -7.25 12.80
N TRP A 34 11.36 -5.96 13.10
CA TRP A 34 12.48 -5.39 13.84
C TRP A 34 12.04 -4.20 14.67
N THR A 35 12.37 -4.23 15.97
CA THR A 35 12.05 -3.15 16.90
C THR A 35 13.32 -2.53 17.49
N PRO A 36 13.36 -1.20 17.68
CA PRO A 36 14.53 -0.53 18.27
C PRO A 36 14.73 -0.86 19.74
N GLU A 37 13.68 -1.35 20.42
CA GLU A 37 13.73 -1.76 21.83
C GLU A 37 14.56 -3.04 22.04
N ASN A 38 14.56 -3.95 21.05
CA ASN A 38 15.29 -5.21 21.09
C ASN A 38 16.19 -5.35 19.85
N PRO A 39 17.32 -4.63 19.78
CA PRO A 39 18.16 -4.57 18.58
C PRO A 39 18.83 -5.90 18.19
N THR A 40 18.95 -6.83 19.14
CA THR A 40 19.64 -8.12 18.95
C THR A 40 18.77 -9.17 18.25
N LYS A 41 17.45 -9.01 18.24
CA LYS A 41 16.53 -10.02 17.72
C LYS A 41 15.94 -9.56 16.38
N LEU A 42 16.49 -10.11 15.30
CA LEU A 42 15.96 -9.98 13.95
C LEU A 42 15.06 -11.19 13.70
N GLU A 43 13.77 -10.96 13.52
CA GLU A 43 12.78 -12.05 13.39
C GLU A 43 12.11 -11.99 12.01
N LEU A 44 12.04 -13.15 11.37
CA LEU A 44 11.09 -13.39 10.29
C LEU A 44 9.87 -14.04 10.93
N GLN A 45 8.73 -13.36 10.83
CA GLN A 45 7.48 -13.84 11.39
C GLN A 45 6.56 -14.30 10.27
N ASP A 46 6.07 -15.53 10.40
CA ASP A 46 5.17 -16.14 9.42
C ASP A 46 3.72 -15.87 9.79
N TYR A 47 2.97 -15.30 8.84
CA TYR A 47 1.54 -15.04 8.97
C TYR A 47 0.78 -15.84 7.90
N GLN A 48 -0.20 -16.62 8.32
CA GLN A 48 -1.09 -17.35 7.40
C GLN A 48 -2.35 -16.55 7.15
N ILE A 49 -2.66 -16.29 5.88
CA ILE A 49 -3.82 -15.50 5.46
C ILE A 49 -4.63 -16.29 4.44
N ASP A 50 -5.96 -16.28 4.60
CA ASP A 50 -6.87 -16.81 3.58
C ASP A 50 -6.98 -15.83 2.40
N LEU A 51 -6.65 -16.30 1.21
CA LEU A 51 -6.72 -15.53 -0.03
C LEU A 51 -8.15 -15.20 -0.47
N LYS A 52 -9.17 -15.94 -0.01
CA LYS A 52 -10.58 -15.65 -0.37
C LYS A 52 -11.09 -14.37 0.27
N ASP A 53 -10.63 -14.12 1.48
CA ASP A 53 -11.04 -12.98 2.30
C ASP A 53 -10.03 -11.82 2.18
N CYS A 54 -9.15 -11.86 1.18
CA CYS A 54 -8.11 -10.85 0.95
C CYS A 54 -8.20 -10.31 -0.48
N GLY A 55 -7.80 -9.05 -0.67
CA GLY A 55 -7.61 -8.48 -1.99
C GLY A 55 -6.46 -9.16 -2.74
N PRO A 56 -6.41 -9.04 -4.08
CA PRO A 56 -5.41 -9.71 -4.91
C PRO A 56 -4.00 -9.12 -4.80
N ILE A 57 -3.84 -7.99 -4.10
CA ILE A 57 -2.59 -7.22 -3.99
C ILE A 57 -1.92 -7.53 -2.65
N VAL A 58 -0.59 -7.64 -2.63
CA VAL A 58 0.17 -7.93 -1.40
C VAL A 58 -0.09 -6.88 -0.30
N LEU A 59 -0.41 -5.64 -0.67
CA LEU A 59 -0.68 -4.55 0.27
C LEU A 59 -1.95 -4.82 1.07
N ASP A 60 -2.95 -5.44 0.45
CA ASP A 60 -4.20 -5.79 1.11
C ASP A 60 -3.95 -6.88 2.16
N ALA A 61 -3.08 -7.84 1.86
CA ALA A 61 -2.65 -8.85 2.83
C ALA A 61 -1.92 -8.22 4.03
N LEU A 62 -1.01 -7.27 3.81
CA LEU A 62 -0.34 -6.54 4.90
C LEU A 62 -1.30 -5.72 5.76
N ILE A 63 -2.28 -5.07 5.13
CA ILE A 63 -3.32 -4.33 5.87
C ILE A 63 -4.18 -5.29 6.69
N LYS A 64 -4.52 -6.45 6.13
CA LYS A 64 -5.29 -7.49 6.84
C LYS A 64 -4.54 -8.02 8.05
N ILE A 65 -3.27 -8.38 7.89
CA ILE A 65 -2.39 -8.82 9.00
C ILE A 65 -2.38 -7.77 10.11
N LYS A 66 -2.22 -6.50 9.74
CA LYS A 66 -2.19 -5.40 10.71
C LYS A 66 -3.52 -5.21 11.46
N ASN A 67 -4.65 -5.40 10.79
CA ASN A 67 -5.96 -5.15 11.38
C ASN A 67 -6.47 -6.32 12.24
N GLU A 68 -6.18 -7.56 11.83
CA GLU A 68 -6.79 -8.76 12.41
C GLU A 68 -5.83 -9.56 13.29
N VAL A 69 -4.55 -9.63 12.94
CA VAL A 69 -3.59 -10.55 13.56
C VAL A 69 -2.64 -9.81 14.49
N ASP A 70 -1.96 -8.78 13.99
CA ASP A 70 -0.91 -8.09 14.71
C ASP A 70 -0.87 -6.57 14.41
N PRO A 71 -1.42 -5.73 15.32
CA PRO A 71 -1.44 -4.28 15.13
C PRO A 71 -0.05 -3.63 15.29
N THR A 72 0.97 -4.36 15.76
CA THR A 72 2.31 -3.82 15.99
C THR A 72 3.12 -3.66 14.70
N LEU A 73 2.74 -4.40 13.65
CA LEU A 73 3.39 -4.39 12.34
C LEU A 73 3.33 -2.99 11.69
N THR A 74 4.49 -2.45 11.35
CA THR A 74 4.64 -1.09 10.84
C THR A 74 5.18 -1.06 9.41
N PHE A 75 4.47 -0.39 8.50
CA PHE A 75 4.91 -0.15 7.12
C PHE A 75 4.35 1.19 6.62
N ARG A 76 4.99 1.74 5.57
CA ARG A 76 4.52 2.98 4.94
C ARG A 76 3.52 2.67 3.84
N ARG A 77 2.37 3.37 3.85
CA ARG A 77 1.39 3.37 2.76
C ARG A 77 0.73 4.74 2.60
N SER A 78 0.29 5.05 1.39
CA SER A 78 -0.49 6.26 1.12
C SER A 78 -1.54 6.02 0.03
N ARG A 79 -1.13 5.94 -1.25
CA ARG A 79 -2.06 5.76 -2.38
C ARG A 79 -1.87 4.39 -3.04
N HIS A 80 -2.98 3.76 -3.44
CA HIS A 80 -3.02 2.39 -3.95
C HIS A 80 -2.90 2.32 -5.50
N GLU A 81 -2.21 3.27 -6.11
CA GLU A 81 -2.02 3.36 -7.58
C GLU A 81 -0.54 3.42 -7.99
N GLY A 82 0.38 3.29 -7.04
CA GLY A 82 1.82 3.25 -7.31
C GLY A 82 2.52 4.59 -7.58
N ILE A 83 1.81 5.71 -7.58
CA ILE A 83 2.43 7.02 -7.87
C ILE A 83 3.25 7.60 -6.72
N CYS A 84 2.87 7.31 -5.47
CA CYS A 84 3.47 7.95 -4.30
C CYS A 84 4.84 7.35 -3.93
N GLY A 85 5.16 6.13 -4.39
CA GLY A 85 6.39 5.43 -4.05
C GLY A 85 6.57 5.08 -2.57
N SER A 86 5.55 5.29 -1.72
CA SER A 86 5.67 5.10 -0.26
C SER A 86 5.74 3.63 0.17
N CYS A 87 5.16 2.72 -0.62
CA CYS A 87 5.08 1.28 -0.34
C CYS A 87 6.23 0.48 -1.00
N ALA A 88 7.43 1.07 -1.12
CA ALA A 88 8.57 0.40 -1.73
C ALA A 88 9.21 -0.58 -0.73
N MET A 89 9.28 -1.86 -1.09
CA MET A 89 9.93 -2.90 -0.30
C MET A 89 10.36 -4.06 -1.20
N ASN A 90 11.02 -5.05 -0.62
CA ASN A 90 11.50 -6.22 -1.31
C ASN A 90 10.52 -7.39 -1.11
N ILE A 91 10.01 -7.93 -2.21
CA ILE A 91 9.06 -9.04 -2.26
C ILE A 91 9.74 -10.19 -3.01
N ASP A 92 9.95 -11.31 -2.33
CA ASP A 92 10.56 -12.52 -2.90
C ASP A 92 11.93 -12.26 -3.60
N GLY A 93 12.69 -11.30 -3.08
CA GLY A 93 14.00 -10.91 -3.62
C GLY A 93 13.95 -9.83 -4.71
N CYS A 94 12.76 -9.43 -5.16
CA CYS A 94 12.55 -8.35 -6.11
C CYS A 94 12.10 -7.06 -5.40
N ASN A 95 12.82 -5.97 -5.63
CA ASN A 95 12.41 -4.65 -5.17
C ASN A 95 11.22 -4.15 -5.98
N GLY A 96 10.10 -3.84 -5.33
CA GLY A 96 8.87 -3.44 -5.99
C GLY A 96 7.95 -2.61 -5.12
N LEU A 97 6.84 -2.16 -5.72
CA LEU A 97 5.77 -1.48 -5.02
C LEU A 97 4.69 -2.48 -4.66
N VAL A 98 4.47 -2.68 -3.37
CA VAL A 98 3.48 -3.66 -2.88
C VAL A 98 2.08 -3.37 -3.38
N CYS A 99 1.73 -2.10 -3.58
CA CYS A 99 0.42 -1.71 -4.10
C CYS A 99 0.15 -2.15 -5.54
N LEU A 100 1.17 -2.57 -6.29
CA LEU A 100 1.03 -3.05 -7.67
C LEU A 100 1.29 -4.55 -7.79
N THR A 101 2.00 -5.14 -6.83
CA THR A 101 2.34 -6.56 -6.84
C THR A 101 1.13 -7.41 -6.47
N LYS A 102 0.76 -8.32 -7.38
CA LYS A 102 -0.29 -9.31 -7.15
C LYS A 102 0.25 -10.48 -6.34
N ILE A 103 -0.60 -11.08 -5.53
CA ILE A 103 -0.29 -12.31 -4.81
C ILE A 103 -0.45 -13.49 -5.77
N GLU A 104 0.61 -14.27 -5.94
CA GLU A 104 0.55 -15.52 -6.69
C GLU A 104 0.00 -16.64 -5.81
N SER A 105 -1.11 -17.25 -6.23
CA SER A 105 -1.79 -18.35 -5.52
C SER A 105 -1.00 -19.65 -5.53
N GLU A 106 -0.06 -19.82 -6.47
CA GLU A 106 0.71 -21.06 -6.66
C GLU A 106 2.01 -21.08 -5.86
N SER A 107 2.52 -19.92 -5.42
CA SER A 107 3.72 -19.85 -4.59
C SER A 107 3.41 -20.28 -3.14
N SER A 108 4.31 -21.04 -2.50
CA SER A 108 4.09 -21.60 -1.16
C SER A 108 4.25 -20.58 -0.03
N ALA A 109 5.20 -19.65 -0.14
CA ALA A 109 5.43 -18.58 0.82
C ALA A 109 5.96 -17.33 0.12
N SER A 110 5.47 -16.16 0.52
CA SER A 110 5.99 -14.87 0.04
C SER A 110 6.78 -14.17 1.14
N MET A 111 8.04 -13.89 0.89
CA MET A 111 8.96 -13.23 1.80
C MET A 111 8.94 -11.71 1.56
N ILE A 112 8.66 -10.94 2.60
CA ILE A 112 8.60 -9.49 2.56
C ILE A 112 9.70 -8.93 3.45
N THR A 113 10.64 -8.21 2.84
CA THR A 113 11.77 -7.57 3.52
C THR A 113 11.83 -6.09 3.17
N PRO A 114 12.44 -5.24 4.01
CA PRO A 114 12.69 -3.85 3.67
C PRO A 114 13.63 -3.71 2.47
N LEU A 115 13.77 -2.49 1.94
CA LEU A 115 14.70 -2.22 0.85
C LEU A 115 16.14 -2.57 1.26
N PRO A 116 16.90 -3.31 0.42
CA PRO A 116 18.27 -3.69 0.72
C PRO A 116 19.18 -2.47 0.80
N HIS A 117 20.27 -2.57 1.56
CA HIS A 117 21.29 -1.53 1.74
C HIS A 117 20.83 -0.21 2.38
N MET A 118 19.68 -0.20 3.05
CA MET A 118 19.19 0.97 3.76
C MET A 118 19.01 0.67 5.24
N PHE A 119 19.10 1.70 6.09
CA PHE A 119 18.90 1.56 7.53
C PHE A 119 17.41 1.41 7.86
N VAL A 120 17.07 0.39 8.63
CA VAL A 120 15.70 0.13 9.10
C VAL A 120 15.43 0.94 10.37
N ILE A 121 14.30 1.64 10.43
CA ILE A 121 13.83 2.40 11.61
C ILE A 121 12.89 1.54 12.46
N LYS A 122 12.00 0.76 11.82
CA LYS A 122 11.09 -0.19 12.47
C LYS A 122 10.46 -1.09 11.41
N ASP A 123 10.49 -2.41 11.60
CA ASP A 123 9.90 -3.41 10.70
C ASP A 123 10.27 -3.18 9.23
N LEU A 124 9.30 -2.80 8.39
CA LEU A 124 9.47 -2.52 6.96
C LEU A 124 9.73 -1.03 6.66
N VAL A 125 9.79 -0.18 7.69
CA VAL A 125 10.04 1.26 7.55
C VAL A 125 11.53 1.54 7.52
N VAL A 126 11.96 2.13 6.42
CA VAL A 126 13.36 2.46 6.12
C VAL A 126 13.61 3.97 6.26
N ASP A 127 14.83 4.34 6.65
CA ASP A 127 15.30 5.73 6.63
C ASP A 127 15.63 6.19 5.21
N MET A 128 14.89 7.20 4.74
CA MET A 128 15.03 7.80 3.41
C MET A 128 15.79 9.14 3.44
N THR A 129 16.32 9.55 4.60
CA THR A 129 16.96 10.86 4.78
C THR A 129 18.16 11.04 3.86
N ASN A 130 19.00 10.03 3.73
CA ASN A 130 20.15 10.06 2.82
C ASN A 130 19.72 10.26 1.35
N PHE A 131 18.68 9.56 0.90
CA PHE A 131 18.13 9.68 -0.44
C PHE A 131 17.63 11.11 -0.72
N TYR A 132 16.91 11.72 0.21
CA TYR A 132 16.42 13.10 0.05
C TYR A 132 17.55 14.13 0.07
N ASN A 133 18.60 13.92 0.86
CA ASN A 133 19.77 14.81 0.89
C ASN A 133 20.51 14.80 -0.46
N GLN A 134 20.67 13.62 -1.07
CA GLN A 134 21.24 13.49 -2.41
C GLN A 134 20.35 14.15 -3.48
N TYR A 135 19.02 13.98 -3.39
CA TYR A 135 18.09 14.65 -4.30
C TYR A 135 18.10 16.19 -4.15
N LYS A 136 18.39 16.70 -2.96
CA LYS A 136 18.49 18.14 -2.72
C LYS A 136 19.79 18.74 -3.31
N SER A 137 20.89 18.00 -3.30
CA SER A 137 22.20 18.49 -3.77
C SER A 137 22.25 18.76 -5.28
N ILE A 138 21.45 18.03 -6.07
CA ILE A 138 21.34 18.26 -7.52
C ILE A 138 20.58 19.55 -7.86
N GLU A 139 19.94 20.18 -6.87
CA GLU A 139 19.14 21.39 -7.03
C GLU A 139 18.11 21.29 -8.17
N PRO A 140 17.10 20.38 -8.07
CA PRO A 140 16.22 19.99 -9.17
C PRO A 140 15.12 21.03 -9.44
N TRP A 141 15.52 22.27 -9.65
CA TRP A 141 14.65 23.38 -10.00
C TRP A 141 15.26 24.19 -11.14
N LEU A 142 14.39 24.93 -11.83
CA LEU A 142 14.80 25.75 -12.97
C LEU A 142 15.66 26.94 -12.50
N LYS A 143 16.97 26.84 -12.72
CA LYS A 143 17.90 27.96 -12.54
C LYS A 143 17.85 28.88 -13.77
N ARG A 144 17.49 30.15 -13.56
CA ARG A 144 17.48 31.19 -14.60
C ARG A 144 18.69 32.10 -14.43
N LYS A 145 19.40 32.42 -15.52
CA LYS A 145 20.51 33.38 -15.53
C LYS A 145 20.06 34.79 -15.12
N ASN A 146 18.86 35.20 -15.58
CA ASN A 146 18.27 36.49 -15.24
C ASN A 146 17.19 36.28 -14.17
N PRO A 147 17.32 36.87 -12.97
CA PRO A 147 16.29 36.77 -11.95
C PRO A 147 15.02 37.49 -12.43
N PRO A 148 13.81 36.96 -12.16
CA PRO A 148 12.58 37.67 -12.46
C PRO A 148 12.53 38.99 -11.69
N ARG A 149 12.12 40.08 -12.36
CA ARG A 149 11.99 41.43 -11.77
C ARG A 149 11.11 41.50 -10.53
N ARG A 150 10.23 40.51 -10.31
CA ARG A 150 9.39 40.37 -9.10
C ARG A 150 9.66 39.02 -8.45
N LYS A 151 10.07 39.03 -7.17
CA LYS A 151 10.16 37.83 -6.33
C LYS A 151 8.75 37.26 -6.13
N GLY A 152 8.58 35.94 -6.30
CA GLY A 152 7.36 35.22 -5.90
C GLY A 152 6.48 34.63 -7.01
N LYS A 153 6.60 35.05 -8.29
CA LYS A 153 5.79 34.45 -9.36
C LYS A 153 6.54 33.31 -10.07
N ARG A 154 6.13 32.06 -9.82
CA ARG A 154 6.50 30.92 -10.66
C ARG A 154 5.84 31.11 -12.02
N PHE A 155 6.63 31.46 -13.03
CA PHE A 155 6.13 31.61 -14.39
C PHE A 155 6.15 30.22 -15.04
N CYS A 156 4.99 29.61 -15.26
CA CYS A 156 4.90 28.48 -16.18
C CYS A 156 5.29 28.99 -17.56
N ARG A 157 6.35 28.43 -18.14
CA ARG A 157 6.82 28.83 -19.46
C ARG A 157 5.80 28.33 -20.48
N VAL A 158 4.87 29.19 -20.90
CA VAL A 158 4.03 28.91 -22.07
C VAL A 158 4.97 28.91 -23.28
N ARG A 159 5.22 27.72 -23.83
CA ARG A 159 5.96 27.58 -25.09
C ARG A 159 5.05 28.10 -26.19
N LYS A 160 5.38 29.25 -26.77
CA LYS A 160 4.68 29.73 -27.98
C LYS A 160 4.93 28.74 -29.11
N ILE A 161 3.90 27.97 -29.45
CA ILE A 161 3.77 27.32 -30.75
C ILE A 161 2.83 28.22 -31.55
N GLY A 162 3.37 29.00 -32.49
CA GLY A 162 2.58 29.83 -33.42
C GLY A 162 2.22 31.27 -32.97
N ARG A 163 1.82 32.08 -33.96
CA ARG A 163 1.49 33.52 -33.85
C ARG A 163 0.07 33.80 -33.31
N SER A 164 -0.51 32.91 -32.51
CA SER A 164 -1.82 33.15 -31.88
C SER A 164 -1.65 33.26 -30.37
N TRP A 165 -1.95 34.44 -29.84
CA TRP A 165 -2.11 34.66 -28.41
C TRP A 165 -3.54 34.28 -28.04
N MET A 166 -3.76 33.09 -27.50
CA MET A 166 -5.00 32.78 -26.80
C MET A 166 -4.86 33.17 -25.32
N GLY A 167 -5.89 33.85 -24.82
CA GLY A 167 -5.92 34.62 -23.59
C GLY A 167 -5.44 33.86 -22.35
N CYS A 168 -4.61 34.54 -21.58
CA CYS A 168 -4.19 34.14 -20.26
C CYS A 168 -5.29 34.55 -19.28
N THR A 169 -6.29 33.68 -19.06
CA THR A 169 -7.20 33.85 -17.93
C THR A 169 -6.38 33.60 -16.66
N SER A 170 -6.23 34.67 -15.91
CA SER A 170 -5.53 34.71 -14.63
C SER A 170 -6.19 33.74 -13.65
N VAL A 171 -5.62 32.55 -13.47
CA VAL A 171 -5.90 31.75 -12.28
C VAL A 171 -5.05 32.35 -11.16
N TYR A 172 -5.68 33.24 -10.40
CA TYR A 172 -5.21 33.62 -9.08
C TYR A 172 -5.34 32.40 -8.16
N CYS A 173 -4.25 32.04 -7.51
CA CYS A 173 -4.20 31.29 -6.27
C CYS A 173 -3.31 32.12 -5.34
#